data_AF-A0A1H6JQ95-F1
#
_entry.id   AF-A0A1H6JQ95-F1
#
_cell.length_a   1.000
_cell.length_b   1.000
_cell.length_c   1.000
_cell.angle_alpha   90.00
_cell.angle_beta   90.00
_cell.angle_gamma   90.00
#
_symmetry.space_group_name_H-M   'P 1'
#
loop_
_entity.id
_entity.type
_entity.pdbx_description
1 polymer ?
#
loop_
_entity_poly.entity_id
_entity_poly.type
_entity_poly.pdbx_seq_one_letter_code
_entity_poly.pdbx_strand_id
1 'polypeptide(L)'
;MKRLLIVFLALTVTSVFAYGVDKHINLGDRATELKNEGKSRGIHPSLSEIRKMHPEFLLHKRDKTVHQGIRTRRNSLKECVDCHSTTKNDEYVPINAPEQFCSTCHQKVGTSLDCFSCHRTTPKEDL
;
A
#
# COMPACT_ATOMS: atom_id res chain seq x y z
N MET A 1 34.31 25.84 -30.55
CA MET A 1 34.49 24.60 -29.75
C MET A 1 34.01 24.74 -28.29
N LYS A 2 34.35 25.82 -27.56
CA LYS A 2 33.87 26.02 -26.17
C LYS A 2 32.34 26.20 -26.00
N ARG A 3 31.63 26.73 -27.01
CA ARG A 3 30.17 26.91 -26.95
C ARG A 3 29.37 25.61 -27.09
N LEU A 4 29.90 24.61 -27.79
CA LEU A 4 29.29 23.27 -27.92
C LEU A 4 29.46 22.44 -26.64
N LEU A 5 30.58 22.62 -25.92
CA LEU A 5 30.82 21.99 -24.61
C LEU A 5 29.86 22.49 -23.52
N ILE A 6 29.43 23.76 -23.58
CA ILE A 6 28.50 24.33 -22.59
C ILE A 6 27.07 23.80 -22.79
N VAL A 7 26.65 23.55 -24.04
CA VAL A 7 25.33 22.97 -24.34
C VAL A 7 25.28 21.49 -23.95
N PHE A 8 26.36 20.73 -24.13
CA PHE A 8 26.44 19.33 -23.69
C PHE A 8 26.48 19.19 -22.16
N LEU A 9 27.08 20.14 -21.44
CA LEU A 9 27.10 20.16 -19.97
C LEU A 9 25.73 20.52 -19.36
N ALA A 10 24.90 21.25 -20.09
CA ALA A 10 23.55 21.62 -19.62
C ALA A 10 22.50 20.50 -19.80
N LEU A 11 22.75 19.54 -20.71
CA LEU A 11 21.79 18.48 -21.04
C LEU A 11 21.88 17.24 -20.15
N THR A 12 22.89 17.11 -19.30
CA THR A 12 23.07 15.92 -18.43
C THR A 12 22.45 16.08 -17.05
N VAL A 13 21.85 17.23 -16.71
CA VAL A 13 21.33 17.50 -15.35
C VAL A 13 19.83 17.18 -15.20
N THR A 14 19.07 16.97 -16.29
CA THR A 14 17.61 16.79 -16.19
C THR A 14 17.12 15.34 -16.03
N SER A 15 18.01 14.37 -15.99
CA SER A 15 17.63 12.96 -15.91
C SER A 15 18.58 12.22 -15.00
N VAL A 16 18.23 12.11 -13.71
CA VAL A 16 18.23 10.88 -12.87
C VAL A 16 17.98 11.33 -11.42
N PHE A 17 16.76 11.80 -11.15
CA PHE A 17 16.14 11.63 -9.83
C PHE A 17 14.76 11.01 -10.02
N ALA A 18 14.73 9.90 -10.76
CA ALA A 18 13.67 8.91 -10.65
C ALA A 18 14.16 7.79 -9.72
N TYR A 19 14.72 8.14 -8.55
CA TYR A 19 14.73 7.21 -7.44
C TYR A 19 13.28 7.12 -6.96
N GLY A 20 12.53 6.23 -7.59
CA GLY A 20 11.31 5.67 -7.03
C GLY A 20 11.67 4.99 -5.71
N VAL A 21 11.84 5.78 -4.66
CA VAL A 21 11.69 5.29 -3.31
C VAL A 21 10.20 5.05 -3.20
N ASP A 22 9.77 3.84 -3.56
CA ASP A 22 8.52 3.27 -3.08
C ASP A 22 8.66 3.11 -1.56
N LYS A 23 8.72 4.26 -0.86
CA LYS A 23 8.63 4.39 0.57
C LYS A 23 7.19 3.98 0.82
N HIS A 24 6.97 2.70 1.11
CA HIS A 24 5.65 2.15 1.36
C HIS A 24 4.83 3.17 2.14
N ILE A 25 3.88 3.76 1.41
CA ILE A 25 3.17 4.95 1.83
C ILE A 25 2.54 4.64 3.19
N ASN A 26 3.00 5.39 4.18
CA ASN A 26 2.72 5.38 5.60
C ASN A 26 1.94 4.17 6.14
N LEU A 27 2.62 3.26 6.89
CA LEU A 27 1.97 2.11 7.52
C LEU A 27 1.06 2.49 8.71
N GLY A 28 0.98 3.75 9.11
CA GLY A 28 0.44 4.19 10.39
C GLY A 28 1.52 4.20 11.48
N ASP A 29 1.32 5.04 12.49
CA ASP A 29 2.37 5.29 13.50
C ASP A 29 2.58 4.07 14.39
N ARG A 30 1.48 3.48 14.86
CA ARG A 30 1.50 2.29 15.73
C ARG A 30 2.01 1.05 15.00
N ALA A 31 1.63 0.86 13.74
CA ALA A 31 2.19 -0.23 12.93
C ALA A 31 3.69 -0.06 12.70
N THR A 32 4.17 1.17 12.55
CA THR A 32 5.60 1.49 12.41
C THR A 32 6.36 1.16 13.69
N GLU A 33 5.83 1.54 14.86
CA GLU A 33 6.39 1.19 16.16
C GLU A 33 6.50 -0.34 16.33
N LEU A 34 5.41 -1.08 16.11
CA LEU A 34 5.38 -2.54 16.24
C LEU A 34 6.33 -3.24 15.25
N LYS A 35 6.52 -2.66 14.05
CA LYS A 35 7.52 -3.14 13.08
C LYS A 35 8.93 -2.93 13.62
N ASN A 36 9.24 -1.75 14.17
CA ASN A 36 10.56 -1.43 14.70
C ASN A 36 10.91 -2.30 15.93
N GLU A 37 9.91 -2.64 16.74
CA GLU A 37 10.04 -3.58 17.86
C GLU A 37 10.12 -5.06 17.43
N GLY A 38 9.96 -5.37 16.15
CA GLY A 38 9.96 -6.74 15.64
C GLY A 38 8.71 -7.57 15.98
N LYS A 39 7.64 -6.94 16.48
CA LYS A 39 6.39 -7.61 16.94
C LYS A 39 5.32 -7.75 15.85
N SER A 40 5.54 -7.19 14.67
CA SER A 40 4.56 -7.20 13.57
C SER A 40 4.20 -8.60 13.04
N ARG A 41 5.14 -9.55 13.05
CA ARG A 41 4.97 -10.89 12.44
C ARG A 41 3.88 -11.76 13.09
N GLY A 42 3.50 -11.48 14.34
CA GLY A 42 2.49 -12.27 15.06
C GLY A 42 1.05 -11.77 14.90
N ILE A 43 0.85 -10.61 14.28
CA ILE A 43 -0.44 -9.90 14.30
C ILE A 43 -1.33 -10.30 13.13
N HIS A 44 -0.75 -10.30 11.93
CA HIS A 44 -1.44 -10.65 10.68
C HIS A 44 -0.47 -11.39 9.73
N PRO A 45 -0.97 -12.00 8.65
CA PRO A 45 -0.12 -12.68 7.67
C PRO A 45 0.95 -11.76 7.07
N SER A 46 1.95 -12.33 6.41
CA SER A 46 3.04 -11.55 5.81
C SER A 46 2.51 -10.52 4.79
N LEU A 47 3.26 -9.43 4.57
CA LEU A 47 2.85 -8.41 3.60
C LEU A 47 2.67 -8.99 2.17
N SER A 48 3.51 -9.96 1.78
CA SER A 48 3.39 -10.65 0.50
C SER A 48 2.12 -11.48 0.42
N GLU A 49 1.73 -12.15 1.51
CA GLU A 49 0.50 -12.91 1.59
C GLU A 49 -0.74 -12.02 1.59
N ILE A 50 -0.75 -10.95 2.39
CA ILE A 50 -1.83 -9.95 2.37
C ILE A 50 -1.99 -9.39 0.96
N ARG A 51 -0.91 -8.94 0.29
CA ARG A 51 -1.03 -8.41 -1.08
C ARG A 51 -1.67 -9.38 -2.08
N LYS A 52 -1.50 -10.69 -1.89
CA LYS A 52 -2.08 -11.73 -2.76
C LYS A 52 -3.50 -12.12 -2.37
N MET A 53 -3.76 -12.23 -1.06
CA MET A 53 -4.97 -12.85 -0.51
C MET A 53 -5.94 -11.87 0.18
N HIS A 54 -5.57 -10.58 0.28
CA HIS A 54 -6.39 -9.58 0.97
C HIS A 54 -7.85 -9.52 0.48
N PRO A 55 -8.14 -9.56 -0.84
CA PRO A 55 -9.53 -9.61 -1.31
C PRO A 55 -10.30 -10.79 -0.73
N GLU A 56 -9.70 -11.98 -0.71
CA GLU A 56 -10.35 -13.18 -0.18
C GLU A 56 -10.56 -13.14 1.33
N PHE A 57 -9.58 -12.61 2.07
CA PHE A 57 -9.74 -12.39 3.51
C PHE A 57 -10.89 -11.41 3.80
N LEU A 58 -11.00 -10.34 3.00
CA LEU A 58 -12.07 -9.35 3.13
C LEU A 58 -13.43 -9.92 2.73
N LEU A 59 -13.53 -10.67 1.63
CA LEU A 59 -14.76 -11.31 1.18
C LEU A 59 -15.29 -12.30 2.21
N HIS A 60 -14.43 -13.18 2.72
CA HIS A 60 -14.82 -14.13 3.76
C HIS A 60 -15.25 -13.42 5.05
N LYS A 61 -14.51 -12.39 5.46
CA LYS A 61 -14.85 -11.60 6.65
C LYS A 61 -16.16 -10.83 6.46
N ARG A 62 -16.43 -10.30 5.26
CA ARG A 62 -17.69 -9.66 4.89
C ARG A 62 -18.83 -10.63 5.04
N ASP A 63 -18.74 -11.83 4.45
CA ASP A 63 -19.84 -12.78 4.47
C ASP A 63 -20.16 -13.24 5.90
N LYS A 64 -19.12 -13.54 6.68
CA LYS A 64 -19.26 -13.82 8.12
C LYS A 64 -19.92 -12.67 8.87
N THR A 65 -19.53 -11.42 8.59
CA THR A 65 -20.02 -10.25 9.34
C THR A 65 -21.43 -9.84 8.93
N VAL A 66 -21.69 -9.76 7.64
CA VAL A 66 -22.92 -9.19 7.04
C VAL A 66 -23.99 -10.25 6.90
N HIS A 67 -23.67 -11.42 6.34
CA HIS A 67 -24.66 -12.46 6.07
C HIS A 67 -24.88 -13.39 7.26
N GLN A 68 -23.83 -13.65 8.05
CA GLN A 68 -23.90 -14.58 9.19
C GLN A 68 -23.91 -13.89 10.56
N GLY A 69 -23.72 -12.57 10.62
CA GLY A 69 -23.73 -11.80 11.87
C GLY A 69 -22.53 -12.01 12.80
N ILE A 70 -21.50 -12.75 12.38
CA ILE A 70 -20.33 -13.12 13.18
C ILE A 70 -19.35 -11.94 13.25
N ARG A 71 -19.25 -11.30 14.42
CA ARG A 71 -18.32 -10.18 14.68
C ARG A 71 -17.23 -10.60 15.65
N THR A 72 -16.02 -10.80 15.11
CA THR A 72 -14.82 -11.09 15.91
C THR A 72 -13.89 -9.87 15.93
N ARG A 73 -13.25 -9.63 17.08
CA ARG A 73 -12.25 -8.56 17.25
C ARG A 73 -11.03 -8.79 16.37
N ARG A 74 -10.49 -10.01 16.39
CA ARG A 74 -9.36 -10.41 15.53
C ARG A 74 -9.70 -10.22 14.06
N ASN A 75 -8.79 -9.58 13.33
CA ASN A 75 -8.92 -9.24 11.91
C ASN A 75 -10.18 -8.42 11.58
N SER A 76 -10.65 -7.59 12.51
CA SER A 76 -11.70 -6.61 12.21
C SER A 76 -11.11 -5.39 11.50
N LEU A 77 -11.89 -4.76 10.62
CA LEU A 77 -11.48 -3.53 9.94
C LEU A 77 -11.11 -2.43 10.94
N LYS A 78 -11.82 -2.33 12.07
CA LYS A 78 -11.51 -1.39 13.15
C LYS A 78 -10.09 -1.58 13.67
N GLU A 79 -9.71 -2.80 14.03
CA GLU A 79 -8.38 -3.09 14.59
C GLU A 79 -7.27 -2.90 13.54
N CYS A 80 -7.57 -3.06 12.24
CA CYS A 80 -6.65 -2.69 11.17
C CYS A 80 -6.40 -1.16 11.18
N VAL A 81 -7.46 -0.36 11.24
CA VAL A 81 -7.39 1.12 11.27
C VAL A 81 -6.66 1.62 12.50
N ASP A 82 -6.89 1.00 13.67
CA ASP A 82 -6.26 1.40 14.93
C ASP A 82 -4.72 1.37 14.86
N CYS A 83 -4.13 0.45 14.06
CA CYS A 83 -2.68 0.40 13.86
C CYS A 83 -2.20 1.16 12.62
N HIS A 84 -3.02 1.19 11.56
CA HIS A 84 -2.62 1.68 10.23
C HIS A 84 -2.93 3.16 9.96
N SER A 85 -3.62 3.84 10.87
CA SER A 85 -3.85 5.28 10.76
C SER A 85 -2.62 6.09 11.18
N THR A 86 -2.32 7.15 10.45
CA THR A 86 -1.32 8.16 10.84
C THR A 86 -1.96 9.22 11.73
N THR A 87 -1.17 9.82 12.62
CA THR A 87 -1.54 11.02 13.37
C THR A 87 -0.79 12.25 12.84
N LYS A 88 -1.44 13.41 12.89
CA LYS A 88 -0.86 14.72 12.59
C LYS A 88 -1.38 15.71 13.61
N ASN A 89 -0.48 16.41 14.30
CA ASN A 89 -0.83 17.32 15.40
C ASN A 89 -1.71 16.63 16.46
N ASP A 90 -1.34 15.41 16.85
CA ASP A 90 -2.07 14.57 17.82
C ASP A 90 -3.50 14.16 17.40
N GLU A 91 -3.90 14.39 16.16
CA GLU A 91 -5.19 13.96 15.60
C GLU A 91 -5.01 12.88 14.52
N TYR A 92 -5.95 11.94 14.46
CA TYR A 92 -5.95 10.92 13.40
C TYR A 92 -6.23 11.53 12.03
N VAL A 93 -5.38 11.19 11.06
CA VAL A 93 -5.64 11.47 9.65
C VAL A 93 -6.68 10.47 9.13
N PRO A 94 -7.73 10.91 8.42
CA PRO A 94 -8.69 10.00 7.81
C PRO A 94 -8.01 8.99 6.87
N ILE A 95 -8.28 7.69 7.01
CA ILE A 95 -7.64 6.62 6.23
C ILE A 95 -7.83 6.72 4.70
N ASN A 96 -8.82 7.48 4.25
CA ASN A 96 -9.09 7.75 2.84
C ASN A 96 -8.39 9.01 2.31
N ALA A 97 -7.73 9.78 3.17
CA ALA A 97 -6.96 10.94 2.77
C ALA A 97 -5.80 10.55 1.82
N PRO A 98 -5.32 11.47 0.97
CA PRO A 98 -4.12 11.26 0.17
C PRO A 98 -2.95 10.82 1.05
N GLU A 99 -2.08 9.96 0.52
CA GLU A 99 -0.89 9.43 1.22
C GLU A 99 -1.17 8.52 2.43
N GLN A 100 -2.43 8.11 2.66
CA GLN A 100 -2.74 7.02 3.58
C GLN A 100 -2.69 5.67 2.88
N PHE A 101 -2.17 4.66 3.56
CA PHE A 101 -2.04 3.30 3.01
C PHE A 101 -3.33 2.78 2.37
N CYS A 102 -4.48 2.93 3.05
CA CYS A 102 -5.77 2.47 2.53
C CYS A 102 -6.16 3.22 1.25
N SER A 103 -5.99 4.54 1.21
CA SER A 103 -6.27 5.37 0.02
C SER A 103 -5.40 4.98 -1.16
N THR A 104 -4.09 4.88 -0.98
CA THR A 104 -3.15 4.46 -2.03
C THR A 104 -3.44 3.05 -2.53
N CYS A 105 -3.71 2.12 -1.61
CA CYS A 105 -4.07 0.75 -1.97
C CYS A 105 -5.36 0.75 -2.79
N HIS A 106 -6.43 1.42 -2.34
CA HIS A 106 -7.72 1.47 -3.02
C HIS A 106 -7.67 2.18 -4.37
N GLN A 107 -6.85 3.22 -4.53
CA GLN A 107 -6.60 3.83 -5.84
C GLN A 107 -5.95 2.84 -6.81
N LYS A 108 -4.98 2.05 -6.32
CA LYS A 108 -4.30 1.03 -7.11
C LYS A 108 -5.20 -0.18 -7.41
N VAL A 109 -5.89 -0.74 -6.41
CA VAL A 109 -6.72 -1.95 -6.59
C VAL A 109 -8.08 -1.67 -7.20
N GLY A 110 -8.64 -0.48 -6.98
CA GLY A 110 -9.87 -0.01 -7.62
C GLY A 110 -9.73 0.18 -9.14
N THR A 111 -8.49 0.19 -9.64
CA THR A 111 -8.17 0.23 -11.08
C THR A 111 -7.49 -1.07 -11.57
N SER A 112 -7.06 -1.97 -10.68
CA SER A 112 -6.27 -3.16 -11.04
C SER A 112 -6.95 -4.51 -10.84
N LEU A 113 -8.18 -4.55 -10.32
CA LEU A 113 -9.06 -5.74 -10.42
C LEU A 113 -9.63 -5.91 -11.84
N ASP A 114 -9.15 -5.12 -12.79
CA ASP A 114 -9.71 -5.09 -14.13
C ASP A 114 -9.44 -6.41 -14.87
N CYS A 115 -10.37 -6.73 -15.76
CA CYS A 115 -10.53 -7.96 -16.54
C CYS A 115 -9.21 -8.44 -17.16
N PHE A 116 -8.31 -7.50 -17.48
CA PHE A 116 -6.99 -7.71 -18.09
C PHE A 116 -5.94 -8.31 -17.16
N SER A 117 -6.21 -8.44 -15.85
CA SER A 117 -5.35 -9.21 -14.94
C SER A 117 -5.34 -10.72 -15.28
N CYS A 118 -6.43 -11.23 -15.88
CA CYS A 118 -6.54 -12.56 -16.47
C CYS A 118 -6.64 -12.53 -18.00
N HIS A 119 -7.29 -11.53 -18.61
CA HIS A 119 -7.35 -11.34 -20.07
C HIS A 119 -6.17 -10.51 -20.61
N ARG A 120 -4.94 -10.94 -20.34
CA ARG A 120 -3.74 -10.26 -20.86
C ARG A 120 -3.55 -10.55 -22.35
N THR A 121 -3.24 -9.52 -23.14
CA THR A 121 -2.83 -9.66 -24.56
C THR A 121 -1.33 -9.88 -24.72
N THR A 122 -0.55 -9.81 -23.64
CA THR A 122 0.89 -10.03 -23.64
C THR A 122 1.33 -10.88 -22.43
N PRO A 123 2.44 -11.65 -22.54
CA PRO A 123 2.92 -12.50 -21.46
C PRO A 123 3.33 -11.70 -20.22
N LYS A 124 3.14 -12.30 -19.05
CA LYS A 124 3.61 -11.73 -17.79
C LYS A 124 5.12 -12.00 -17.68
N GLU A 125 5.93 -10.96 -17.43
CA GLU A 125 7.32 -11.18 -17.01
C GLU A 125 7.33 -11.76 -15.60
N ASP A 126 8.04 -12.87 -15.44
CA ASP A 126 8.11 -13.62 -14.19
C ASP A 126 8.91 -12.86 -13.13
N LEU A 127 8.43 -12.90 -11.89
CA LEU A 127 9.12 -12.48 -10.65
C LEU A 127 9.36 -13.71 -9.77
#